data_AF-A0A2E3R2B8-F1
#
_entry.id   AF-A0A2E3R2B8-F1
#
_cell.length_a   1.000
_cell.length_b   1.000
_cell.length_c   1.000
_cell.angle_alpha   90.00
_cell.angle_beta   90.00
_cell.angle_gamma   90.00
#
_symmetry.space_group_name_H-M   'P 1'
#
loop_
_entity.id
_entity.type
_entity.pdbx_description
1 polymer ?
#
loop_
_entity_poly.entity_id
_entity_poly.type
_entity_poly.pdbx_seq_one_letter_code
_entity_poly.pdbx_strand_id
1 'polypeptide(L)'
;MFGALAEFERELIRERTMAGLAAARARGRKGGRPPKMTKAKVRQAAVLLADKDADVGAVCETLGVSKSTLYTYVGPDGAVRKMPDR
;
A
#
# COMPACT_ATOMS: atom_id res chain seq x y z
N MET A 1 -27.49 34.63 2.19
CA MET A 1 -27.85 34.00 3.47
C MET A 1 -27.65 32.48 3.50
N PHE A 2 -27.86 31.74 2.40
CA PHE A 2 -27.70 30.27 2.40
C PHE A 2 -26.26 29.73 2.49
N GLY A 3 -25.24 30.53 2.13
CA GLY A 3 -23.84 30.10 2.18
C GLY A 3 -23.33 29.80 3.59
N ALA A 4 -23.70 30.61 4.59
CA ALA A 4 -23.26 30.40 5.97
C ALA A 4 -23.86 29.10 6.58
N LEU A 5 -25.11 28.79 6.23
CA LEU A 5 -25.75 27.54 6.64
C LEU A 5 -25.11 26.32 5.96
N ALA A 6 -24.81 26.44 4.65
CA ALA A 6 -24.15 25.38 3.90
C ALA A 6 -22.74 25.04 4.44
N GLU A 7 -21.96 26.05 4.82
CA GLU A 7 -20.64 25.83 5.45
C GLU A 7 -20.76 25.17 6.83
N PHE A 8 -21.75 25.58 7.64
CA PHE A 8 -22.01 24.96 8.94
C PHE A 8 -22.36 23.46 8.80
N GLU A 9 -23.24 23.10 7.87
CA GLU A 9 -23.59 21.71 7.60
C GLU A 9 -22.39 20.88 7.12
N ARG A 10 -21.56 21.46 6.24
CA ARG A 10 -20.33 20.82 5.75
C ARG A 10 -19.34 20.56 6.87
N GLU A 11 -19.18 21.51 7.80
CA GLU A 11 -18.29 21.37 8.95
C GLU A 11 -18.79 20.26 9.88
N LEU A 12 -20.09 20.19 10.15
CA LEU A 12 -20.70 19.12 10.96
C LEU A 12 -20.49 17.73 10.35
N ILE A 13 -20.63 17.60 9.02
CA ILE A 13 -20.38 16.34 8.29
C ILE A 13 -18.90 15.94 8.38
N ARG A 14 -17.99 16.92 8.23
CA ARG A 14 -16.55 16.70 8.32
C ARG A 14 -16.17 16.20 9.71
N GLU A 15 -16.66 16.85 10.77
CA GLU A 15 -16.40 16.47 12.16
C GLU A 15 -16.82 15.02 12.42
N ARG A 16 -18.06 14.65 12.04
CA ARG A 16 -18.57 13.28 12.17
C ARG A 16 -17.73 12.26 11.39
N THR A 17 -17.31 12.61 10.18
CA THR A 17 -16.47 11.76 9.35
C THR A 17 -15.11 11.50 10.01
N MET A 18 -14.49 12.55 10.57
CA MET A 18 -13.21 12.44 11.26
C MET A 18 -13.33 11.60 12.54
N ALA A 19 -14.39 11.79 13.33
CA ALA A 19 -14.67 10.98 14.50
C ALA A 19 -14.85 9.49 14.13
N GLY A 20 -15.58 9.19 13.05
CA GLY A 20 -15.75 7.84 12.54
C GLY A 20 -14.44 7.20 12.07
N LEU A 21 -13.61 7.96 11.34
CA LEU A 21 -12.28 7.49 10.91
C LEU A 21 -11.35 7.23 12.10
N ALA A 22 -11.39 8.08 13.13
CA ALA A 22 -10.60 7.90 14.34
C ALA A 22 -11.02 6.61 15.09
N ALA A 23 -12.33 6.41 15.27
CA ALA A 23 -12.86 5.19 15.89
C ALA A 23 -12.50 3.93 15.08
N ALA A 24 -12.55 3.99 13.74
CA ALA A 24 -12.13 2.89 12.88
C ALA A 24 -10.64 2.55 13.04
N ARG A 25 -9.78 3.57 13.11
CA ARG A 25 -8.34 3.40 13.35
C ARG A 25 -8.05 2.80 14.73
N ALA A 26 -8.75 3.25 15.77
CA ALA A 26 -8.64 2.70 17.12
C ALA A 26 -9.00 1.20 17.18
N ARG A 27 -9.93 0.75 16.32
CA ARG A 27 -10.27 -0.68 16.13
C ARG A 27 -9.26 -1.44 15.25
N GLY A 28 -8.14 -0.83 14.87
CA GLY A 28 -7.09 -1.46 14.06
C GLY A 28 -7.30 -1.37 12.54
N ARG A 29 -8.30 -0.64 12.05
CA ARG A 29 -8.41 -0.40 10.60
C ARG A 29 -7.37 0.61 10.15
N LYS A 30 -6.41 0.15 9.34
CA LYS A 30 -5.36 1.02 8.80
C LYS A 30 -5.87 2.05 7.76
N GLY A 31 -6.86 1.65 6.95
CA GLY A 31 -7.36 2.45 5.82
C GLY A 31 -6.40 2.48 4.63
N GLY A 32 -6.71 3.33 3.64
CA GLY A 32 -5.90 3.51 2.43
C GLY A 32 -5.98 2.35 1.42
N ARG A 33 -5.26 2.50 0.30
CA ARG A 33 -5.16 1.46 -0.73
C ARG A 33 -4.28 0.31 -0.22
N PRO A 34 -4.73 -0.96 -0.29
CA PRO A 34 -3.89 -2.10 0.10
C PRO A 34 -2.67 -2.22 -0.83
N PRO A 35 -1.50 -2.61 -0.30
CA PRO A 35 -0.31 -2.83 -1.12
C PRO A 35 -0.53 -4.01 -2.08
N LYS A 36 -0.04 -3.89 -3.32
CA LYS A 36 -0.07 -4.98 -4.31
C LYS A 36 0.91 -6.12 -3.98
N MET A 37 2.00 -5.78 -3.28
CA MET A 37 2.96 -6.75 -2.76
C MET A 37 2.46 -7.28 -1.42
N THR A 38 2.38 -8.59 -1.31
CA THR A 38 2.14 -9.32 -0.05
C THR A 38 3.45 -9.88 0.48
N LYS A 39 3.49 -10.27 1.75
CA LYS A 39 4.69 -10.93 2.34
C LYS A 39 5.13 -12.18 1.58
N ALA A 40 4.18 -12.90 0.98
CA ALA A 40 4.48 -14.06 0.14
C ALA A 40 5.15 -13.64 -1.17
N LYS A 41 4.61 -12.61 -1.85
CA LYS A 41 5.21 -12.08 -3.09
C LYS A 41 6.60 -11.50 -2.86
N VAL A 42 6.85 -10.85 -1.72
CA VAL A 42 8.20 -10.35 -1.37
C VAL A 42 9.19 -11.50 -1.21
N ARG A 43 8.79 -12.57 -0.51
CA ARG A 43 9.62 -13.77 -0.37
C ARG A 43 9.89 -14.45 -1.71
N GLN A 44 8.86 -14.60 -2.53
CA GLN A 44 8.99 -15.17 -3.87
C GLN A 44 9.92 -14.32 -4.75
N ALA A 45 9.75 -12.99 -4.75
CA ALA A 45 10.62 -12.06 -5.46
C ALA A 45 12.08 -12.15 -4.99
N ALA A 46 12.32 -12.24 -3.68
CA ALA A 46 13.65 -12.37 -3.11
C ALA A 46 14.36 -13.65 -3.58
N VAL A 47 13.63 -14.77 -3.63
CA VAL A 47 14.18 -16.04 -4.13
C VAL A 47 14.46 -15.97 -5.64
N LEU A 48 13.53 -15.43 -6.43
CA LEU A 48 13.70 -15.32 -7.88
C LEU A 48 14.86 -14.41 -8.28
N LEU A 49 15.06 -13.30 -7.56
CA LEU A 49 16.13 -12.33 -7.84
C LEU A 49 17.46 -12.68 -7.17
N ALA A 50 17.52 -13.72 -6.34
CA ALA A 50 18.78 -14.24 -5.83
C ALA A 50 19.59 -14.94 -6.92
N ASP A 51 18.92 -15.42 -7.97
CA ASP A 51 19.56 -15.89 -9.20
C ASP A 51 20.03 -14.67 -10.01
N LYS A 52 21.33 -14.65 -10.34
CA LYS A 52 21.96 -13.53 -11.04
C LYS A 52 21.54 -13.43 -12.50
N ASP A 53 21.00 -14.50 -13.08
CA ASP A 53 20.53 -14.54 -14.45
C ASP A 53 19.02 -14.28 -14.56
N ALA A 54 18.35 -13.93 -13.46
CA ALA A 54 16.92 -13.69 -13.44
C ALA A 54 16.53 -12.43 -14.24
N ASP A 55 15.60 -12.59 -15.19
CA ASP A 55 14.97 -11.45 -15.85
C ASP A 55 13.95 -10.76 -14.93
N VAL A 56 14.28 -9.54 -14.51
CA VAL A 56 13.41 -8.69 -13.70
C VAL A 56 12.07 -8.41 -14.39
N GLY A 57 12.04 -8.36 -15.73
CA GLY A 57 10.82 -8.22 -16.53
C GLY A 57 9.84 -9.37 -16.29
N ALA A 58 10.29 -10.60 -16.56
CA ALA A 58 9.52 -11.82 -16.31
C ALA A 58 9.08 -11.97 -14.84
N VAL A 59 9.93 -11.59 -13.88
CA VAL A 59 9.56 -11.57 -12.44
C VAL A 59 8.41 -10.59 -12.17
N CYS A 60 8.45 -9.39 -12.76
CA CYS A 60 7.40 -8.39 -12.62
C CYS A 60 6.07 -8.86 -13.20
N GLU A 61 6.10 -9.48 -14.38
CA GLU A 61 4.92 -10.04 -15.05
C GLU A 61 4.29 -11.16 -14.22
N THR A 62 5.11 -12.10 -13.75
CA THR A 62 4.69 -13.21 -12.89
C THR A 62 4.02 -12.72 -11.60
N LEU A 63 4.55 -11.66 -10.99
CA LEU A 63 4.02 -11.11 -9.74
C LEU A 63 2.90 -10.07 -9.94
N GLY A 64 2.66 -9.63 -11.18
CA GLY A 64 1.67 -8.62 -11.54
C GLY A 64 1.96 -7.22 -10.98
N VAL A 65 3.25 -6.85 -10.88
CA VAL A 65 3.69 -5.56 -10.32
C VAL A 65 4.66 -4.84 -11.24
N SER A 66 4.74 -3.51 -11.14
CA SER A 66 5.74 -2.74 -11.89
C SER A 66 7.14 -2.94 -11.31
N LYS A 67 8.17 -2.71 -12.13
CA LYS A 67 9.59 -2.67 -11.68
C LYS A 67 9.79 -1.71 -10.50
N SER A 68 9.15 -0.54 -10.53
CA SER A 68 9.19 0.43 -9.43
C SER A 68 8.61 -0.13 -8.13
N THR A 69 7.49 -0.85 -8.22
CA THR A 69 6.88 -1.50 -7.06
C THR A 69 7.80 -2.61 -6.55
N LEU A 70 8.35 -3.46 -7.43
CA LEU A 70 9.28 -4.53 -7.06
C LEU A 70 10.49 -3.99 -6.29
N TYR A 71 11.17 -2.97 -6.83
CA TYR A 71 12.38 -2.38 -6.23
C TYR A 71 12.16 -1.60 -4.93
N THR A 72 10.92 -1.27 -4.61
CA THR A 72 10.56 -0.70 -3.30
C THR A 72 10.66 -1.77 -2.20
N TYR A 73 10.43 -3.05 -2.53
CA TYR A 73 10.40 -4.15 -1.56
C TYR A 73 11.64 -5.05 -1.64
N VAL A 74 12.20 -5.29 -2.83
CA VAL A 74 13.31 -6.22 -3.06
C VAL A 74 14.36 -5.58 -3.96
N GLY A 75 15.63 -5.68 -3.59
CA GLY A 75 16.76 -5.21 -4.38
C GLY A 75 17.03 -6.06 -5.63
N PRO A 76 17.88 -5.59 -6.54
CA PRO A 76 18.26 -6.35 -7.75
C PRO A 76 18.94 -7.68 -7.47
N ASP A 77 19.49 -7.84 -6.27
CA ASP A 77 20.21 -9.01 -5.73
C ASP A 77 19.31 -9.94 -4.90
N GLY A 78 17.99 -9.69 -4.87
CA GLY A 78 17.06 -10.43 -4.03
C GLY A 78 17.02 -9.97 -2.57
N ALA A 79 17.81 -8.96 -2.17
CA ALA A 79 17.81 -8.46 -0.80
C ALA A 79 16.48 -7.78 -0.46
N VAL A 80 15.80 -8.24 0.58
CA VAL A 80 14.53 -7.64 1.02
C VAL A 80 14.81 -6.28 1.67
N ARG A 81 14.28 -5.20 1.07
CA ARG A 81 14.38 -3.82 1.56
C ARG A 81 13.24 -3.48 2.52
N LYS A 82 12.03 -3.96 2.22
CA LYS A 82 10.82 -3.66 2.99
C LYS A 82 9.86 -4.83 2.95
N MET A 83 9.15 -5.05 4.06
CA MET A 83 8.00 -5.95 4.11
C MET A 83 6.70 -5.13 4.12
N PRO A 84 5.66 -5.57 3.39
CA PRO A 84 4.34 -4.97 3.49
C PRO A 84 3.72 -5.28 4.85
N ASP A 85 2.95 -4.34 5.38
CA ASP A 85 2.29 -4.47 6.69
C ASP A 85 1.14 -5.51 6.70
N ARG A 86 0.85 -6.15 5.55
CA ARG A 86 -0.01 -7.33 5.39
C ARG A 86 0.61 -8.34 4.44
#